data_AF-A0A915N137-F1
#
_entry.id   AF-A0A915N137-F1
#
_cell.length_a   1.000
_cell.length_b   1.000
_cell.length_c   1.000
_cell.angle_alpha   90.00
_cell.angle_beta   90.00
_cell.angle_gamma   90.00
#
_symmetry.space_group_name_H-M   'P 1'
#
loop_
_entity.id
_entity.type
_entity.pdbx_description
1 polymer ?
#
loop_
_entity_poly.entity_id
_entity_poly.type
_entity_poly.pdbx_seq_one_letter_code
_entity_poly.pdbx_strand_id
1 'polypeptide(L)'
;MLRVATLNCWLLPHPWPIGSKHKTFRIQMLISALAVSKFDIVALQEIWSEKVFIEMVHNLKEKFPYSHYFHSGFTGSGTCILSRYPIISTLLHRYSLNGFPHHIHRGDWFGGKIVGMAEILFDSYKICFYTTHLHAEYNKENDLYLPHRISQCFEMSQFIRHTCGGADFVILVGDFNLEPTNLGFQLIKNLVPLNDAWECRPNAVDPLYENGTTCERPDNCYTSKCLLKSFPDGKRLDYLMYRSEKTEIKLLNCEYCFDKIPESDLNYSDHLGVSAKFEIKKENQIDTGSQQLRQLSIEKQILTKSLKIIEEAEIRVLWDRPTTKLDLNVPLAFAFKMKRFLPAISGYAPIQRFEKPTPRIYYAPEWRLDKSGRRDGNLDKYSPMNNYGVTPEKWEYLNKVVWPPNYVVPETGKPKAREVFHVKESVHLHPKKNRL
;
A
#
# COMPACT_ATOMS: atom_id res chain seq x y z
N MET A 1 -2.61 -27.02 -5.52
CA MET A 1 -3.75 -26.35 -4.84
C MET A 1 -3.21 -25.19 -4.03
N LEU A 2 -3.78 -24.01 -4.17
CA LEU A 2 -3.39 -22.80 -3.44
C LEU A 2 -4.57 -22.29 -2.62
N ARG A 3 -4.38 -21.99 -1.33
CA ARG A 3 -5.41 -21.39 -0.46
C ARG A 3 -4.97 -20.01 0.02
N VAL A 4 -5.73 -19.00 -0.33
CA VAL A 4 -5.47 -17.60 0.02
C VAL A 4 -6.54 -17.08 0.95
N ALA A 5 -6.17 -16.28 1.94
CA ALA A 5 -7.12 -15.55 2.79
C ALA A 5 -6.72 -14.08 2.98
N THR A 6 -7.70 -13.24 3.25
CA THR A 6 -7.50 -11.85 3.68
C THR A 6 -8.39 -11.49 4.85
N LEU A 7 -7.90 -10.62 5.74
CA LEU A 7 -8.64 -10.13 6.90
C LEU A 7 -8.16 -8.73 7.32
N ASN A 8 -9.09 -7.76 7.38
CA ASN A 8 -8.91 -6.57 8.21
C ASN A 8 -9.02 -6.97 9.69
N CYS A 9 -7.93 -6.81 10.45
CA CYS A 9 -7.82 -7.29 11.83
C CYS A 9 -8.30 -6.29 12.88
N TRP A 10 -8.59 -5.04 12.48
CA TRP A 10 -9.04 -3.96 13.35
C TRP A 10 -8.21 -3.87 14.64
N LEU A 11 -6.92 -3.53 14.52
CA LEU A 11 -6.03 -3.33 15.66
C LEU A 11 -5.65 -1.87 15.85
N LEU A 12 -6.65 -0.99 15.82
CA LEU A 12 -6.44 0.45 15.96
C LEU A 12 -5.51 0.76 17.16
N PRO A 13 -4.52 1.64 16.98
CA PRO A 13 -3.45 1.82 17.96
C PRO A 13 -3.94 2.45 19.28
N HIS A 14 -5.06 3.17 19.26
CA HIS A 14 -5.63 3.81 20.44
C HIS A 14 -6.26 2.82 21.43
N PRO A 15 -6.37 3.19 22.72
CA PRO A 15 -7.16 2.43 23.69
C PRO A 15 -8.65 2.59 23.42
N TRP A 16 -9.46 1.62 23.88
CA TRP A 16 -10.92 1.74 23.91
C TRP A 16 -11.33 2.99 24.72
N PRO A 17 -12.33 3.79 24.29
CA PRO A 17 -13.31 3.54 23.23
C PRO A 17 -12.93 3.99 21.81
N ILE A 18 -11.74 4.57 21.64
CA ILE A 18 -11.32 5.13 20.35
C ILE A 18 -10.66 4.06 19.47
N GLY A 19 -9.96 3.10 20.07
CA GLY A 19 -9.42 1.95 19.35
C GLY A 19 -10.15 0.65 19.67
N SER A 20 -9.61 -0.46 19.17
CA SER A 20 -10.34 -1.71 19.08
C SER A 20 -10.50 -2.43 20.42
N LYS A 21 -11.62 -3.15 20.60
CA LYS A 21 -11.87 -3.99 21.78
C LYS A 21 -11.07 -5.29 21.72
N HIS A 22 -10.75 -5.82 22.91
CA HIS A 22 -10.19 -7.16 23.11
C HIS A 22 -8.94 -7.49 22.26
N LYS A 23 -8.14 -6.48 21.87
CA LYS A 23 -7.04 -6.62 20.89
C LYS A 23 -6.10 -7.79 21.19
N THR A 24 -5.59 -7.87 22.42
CA THR A 24 -4.64 -8.92 22.83
C THR A 24 -5.24 -10.32 22.68
N PHE A 25 -6.46 -10.53 23.20
CA PHE A 25 -7.14 -11.82 23.11
C PHE A 25 -7.43 -12.20 21.65
N ARG A 26 -8.00 -11.28 20.85
CA ARG A 26 -8.31 -11.56 19.44
C ARG A 26 -7.07 -11.92 18.63
N ILE A 27 -5.93 -11.27 18.89
CA ILE A 27 -4.69 -11.57 18.18
C ILE A 27 -4.10 -12.91 18.58
N GLN A 28 -4.12 -13.26 19.87
CA GLN A 28 -3.71 -14.59 20.32
C GLN A 28 -4.56 -15.69 19.68
N MET A 29 -5.87 -15.48 19.60
CA MET A 29 -6.78 -16.41 18.94
C MET A 29 -6.52 -16.47 17.43
N LEU A 30 -6.30 -15.33 16.77
CA LEU A 30 -5.99 -15.29 15.34
C LEU A 30 -4.68 -16.04 15.03
N ILE A 31 -3.63 -15.83 15.81
CA ILE A 31 -2.36 -16.56 15.69
C ILE A 31 -2.61 -18.06 15.84
N SER A 32 -3.37 -18.47 16.86
CA SER A 32 -3.69 -19.88 17.10
C SER A 32 -4.45 -20.51 15.92
N ALA A 33 -5.46 -19.80 15.40
CA ALA A 33 -6.25 -20.24 14.25
C ALA A 33 -5.39 -20.35 12.98
N LEU A 34 -4.52 -19.37 12.74
CA LEU A 34 -3.61 -19.35 11.59
C LEU A 34 -2.60 -20.50 11.65
N ALA A 35 -2.07 -20.83 12.83
CA ALA A 35 -1.07 -21.89 13.02
C ALA A 35 -1.57 -23.26 12.54
N VAL A 36 -2.84 -23.57 12.79
CA VAL A 36 -3.48 -24.84 12.40
C VAL A 36 -4.28 -24.76 11.09
N SER A 37 -4.34 -23.58 10.47
CA SER A 37 -5.11 -23.36 9.25
C SER A 37 -4.55 -24.13 8.06
N LYS A 38 -5.39 -24.30 7.03
CA LYS A 38 -4.98 -24.85 5.73
C LYS A 38 -4.50 -23.78 4.74
N PHE A 39 -4.51 -22.51 5.15
CA PHE A 39 -4.10 -21.41 4.28
C PHE A 39 -2.61 -21.51 3.94
N ASP A 40 -2.29 -21.01 2.75
CA ASP A 40 -0.95 -21.00 2.20
C ASP A 40 -0.38 -19.58 2.16
N ILE A 41 -1.22 -18.59 1.81
CA ILE A 41 -0.87 -17.17 1.79
C ILE A 41 -1.99 -16.40 2.47
N VAL A 42 -1.66 -15.53 3.41
CA VAL A 42 -2.61 -14.70 4.15
C VAL A 42 -2.16 -13.25 4.07
N ALA A 43 -3.07 -12.36 3.68
CA ALA A 43 -2.86 -10.92 3.78
C ALA A 43 -3.67 -10.35 4.94
N LEU A 44 -3.06 -9.50 5.75
CA LEU A 44 -3.74 -8.88 6.88
C LEU A 44 -3.67 -7.36 6.73
N GLN A 45 -4.77 -6.70 7.06
CA GLN A 45 -4.87 -5.25 7.13
C GLN A 45 -5.09 -4.81 8.58
N GLU A 46 -4.79 -3.55 8.87
CA GLU A 46 -4.85 -2.95 10.21
C GLU A 46 -3.98 -3.60 11.29
N ILE A 47 -2.86 -4.23 10.90
CA ILE A 47 -1.80 -4.62 11.82
C ILE A 47 -0.91 -3.39 12.09
N TRP A 48 -1.42 -2.39 12.81
CA TRP A 48 -0.71 -1.11 12.99
C TRP A 48 0.54 -1.19 13.88
N SER A 49 0.68 -2.25 14.68
CA SER A 49 1.80 -2.40 15.60
C SER A 49 2.85 -3.35 15.05
N GLU A 50 4.07 -2.84 14.82
CA GLU A 50 5.22 -3.66 14.44
C GLU A 50 5.52 -4.76 15.47
N LYS A 51 5.30 -4.49 16.76
CA LYS A 51 5.46 -5.50 17.82
C LYS A 51 4.50 -6.68 17.63
N VAL A 52 3.24 -6.40 17.30
CA VAL A 52 2.24 -7.43 17.01
C VAL A 52 2.64 -8.21 15.75
N PHE A 53 3.09 -7.53 14.69
CA PHE A 53 3.56 -8.21 13.50
C PHE A 53 4.73 -9.16 13.79
N ILE A 54 5.75 -8.71 14.54
CA ILE A 54 6.89 -9.55 14.94
C ILE A 54 6.45 -10.74 15.79
N GLU A 55 5.51 -10.54 16.72
CA GLU A 55 4.91 -11.63 17.51
C GLU A 55 4.22 -12.68 16.62
N MET A 56 3.42 -12.23 15.65
CA MET A 56 2.77 -13.12 14.68
C MET A 56 3.81 -13.92 13.88
N VAL A 57 4.84 -13.26 13.34
CA VAL A 57 5.91 -13.93 12.58
C VAL A 57 6.63 -14.97 13.42
N HIS A 58 6.94 -14.65 14.68
CA HIS A 58 7.62 -15.59 15.58
C HIS A 58 6.78 -16.84 15.85
N ASN A 59 5.49 -16.67 16.19
CA ASN A 59 4.60 -17.77 16.53
C ASN A 59 4.16 -18.59 15.30
N LEU A 60 4.15 -17.97 14.12
CA LEU A 60 3.69 -18.59 12.88
C LEU A 60 4.83 -19.10 11.99
N LYS A 61 6.10 -18.98 12.40
CA LYS A 61 7.28 -19.30 11.57
C LYS A 61 7.26 -20.70 10.93
N GLU A 62 6.70 -21.70 11.63
CA GLU A 62 6.62 -23.08 11.12
C GLU A 62 5.58 -23.21 9.99
N LYS A 63 4.51 -22.40 10.07
CA LYS A 63 3.40 -22.41 9.12
C LYS A 63 3.63 -21.44 7.94
N PHE A 64 4.13 -20.25 8.25
CA PHE A 64 4.39 -19.14 7.34
C PHE A 64 5.83 -18.63 7.53
N PRO A 65 6.85 -19.39 7.08
CA PRO A 65 8.25 -19.00 7.24
C PRO A 65 8.64 -17.71 6.50
N TYR A 66 7.84 -17.28 5.51
CA TYR A 66 8.08 -16.06 4.76
C TYR A 66 7.01 -15.03 5.09
N SER A 67 7.42 -13.82 5.44
CA SER A 67 6.50 -12.75 5.80
C SER A 67 7.06 -11.40 5.39
N HIS A 68 6.16 -10.44 5.15
CA HIS A 68 6.55 -9.08 4.80
C HIS A 68 5.54 -8.07 5.32
N TYR A 69 6.04 -7.02 5.96
CA TYR A 69 5.25 -5.88 6.42
C TYR A 69 5.55 -4.66 5.54
N PHE A 70 4.51 -4.05 5.00
CA PHE A 70 4.63 -2.90 4.11
C PHE A 70 4.69 -1.60 4.93
N HIS A 71 5.89 -1.09 5.22
CA HIS A 71 6.02 0.15 6.00
C HIS A 71 5.61 1.39 5.20
N SER A 72 4.81 2.28 5.80
CA SER A 72 4.41 3.57 5.21
C SER A 72 3.89 4.52 6.29
N GLY A 73 3.79 5.81 5.94
CA GLY A 73 3.23 6.82 6.84
C GLY A 73 4.02 7.00 8.15
N PHE A 74 3.35 7.57 9.14
CA PHE A 74 3.87 7.75 10.49
C PHE A 74 3.61 6.51 11.38
N THR A 75 2.46 5.86 11.20
CA THR A 75 2.03 4.72 12.04
C THR A 75 2.32 3.35 11.43
N GLY A 76 2.86 3.28 10.21
CA GLY A 76 2.86 2.05 9.40
C GLY A 76 1.59 1.96 8.54
N SER A 77 1.63 1.18 7.45
CA SER A 77 0.45 1.01 6.57
C SER A 77 -0.64 0.13 7.18
N GLY A 78 -0.28 -0.69 8.18
CA GLY A 78 -1.14 -1.72 8.74
C GLY A 78 -1.26 -2.98 7.86
N THR A 79 -0.55 -3.05 6.74
CA THR A 79 -0.71 -4.14 5.76
C THR A 79 0.49 -5.09 5.74
N CYS A 80 0.25 -6.39 5.80
CA CYS A 80 1.30 -7.40 5.71
C CYS A 80 0.85 -8.68 5.00
N ILE A 81 1.83 -9.49 4.59
CA ILE A 81 1.66 -10.82 4.01
C ILE A 81 2.37 -11.85 4.88
N LEU A 82 1.71 -12.98 5.11
CA LEU A 82 2.25 -14.21 5.68
C LEU A 82 2.16 -15.30 4.60
N SER A 83 3.25 -15.98 4.31
CA SER A 83 3.34 -16.92 3.20
C SER A 83 4.09 -18.19 3.61
N ARG A 84 3.53 -19.34 3.22
CA ARG A 84 4.19 -20.64 3.29
C ARG A 84 5.30 -20.76 2.26
N TYR A 85 5.20 -19.99 1.17
CA TYR A 85 6.07 -20.04 0.01
C TYR A 85 7.02 -18.83 -0.04
N PRO A 86 8.23 -18.99 -0.62
CA PRO A 86 9.22 -17.92 -0.69
C PRO A 86 8.68 -16.63 -1.33
N ILE A 87 8.92 -15.51 -0.66
CA ILE A 87 8.73 -14.17 -1.24
C ILE A 87 10.05 -13.78 -1.89
N ILE A 88 10.06 -13.69 -3.22
CA ILE A 88 11.27 -13.46 -4.04
C ILE A 88 11.58 -11.97 -4.17
N SER A 89 10.53 -11.15 -4.27
CA SER A 89 10.66 -9.70 -4.43
C SER A 89 9.45 -9.01 -3.84
N THR A 90 9.62 -7.76 -3.43
CA THR A 90 8.55 -6.92 -2.91
C THR A 90 8.65 -5.51 -3.49
N LEU A 91 7.51 -4.95 -3.87
CA LEU A 91 7.38 -3.54 -4.23
C LEU A 91 6.27 -2.90 -3.39
N LEU A 92 6.37 -1.58 -3.21
CA LEU A 92 5.39 -0.78 -2.50
C LEU A 92 5.08 0.46 -3.34
N HIS A 93 3.79 0.78 -3.48
CA HIS A 93 3.34 2.09 -3.93
C HIS A 93 2.49 2.75 -2.85
N ARG A 94 2.98 3.87 -2.32
CA ARG A 94 2.20 4.74 -1.42
C ARG A 94 1.31 5.63 -2.25
N TYR A 95 0.02 5.62 -1.94
CA TYR A 95 -0.92 6.45 -2.67
C TYR A 95 -0.66 7.94 -2.45
N SER A 96 -0.97 8.72 -3.47
CA SER A 96 -0.72 10.16 -3.47
C SER A 96 -1.70 10.90 -2.53
N LEU A 97 -2.95 10.46 -2.48
CA LEU A 97 -4.02 11.06 -1.66
C LEU A 97 -4.44 10.12 -0.53
N ASN A 98 -4.11 10.48 0.72
CA ASN A 98 -4.35 9.65 1.91
C ASN A 98 -5.19 10.31 3.02
N GLY A 99 -5.83 11.44 2.72
CA GLY A 99 -6.69 12.18 3.65
C GLY A 99 -6.09 13.52 4.02
N PHE A 100 -6.56 14.11 5.11
CA PHE A 100 -6.11 15.44 5.56
C PHE A 100 -5.38 15.35 6.90
N PRO A 101 -4.19 15.98 7.05
CA PRO A 101 -3.42 15.92 8.29
C PRO A 101 -4.14 16.55 9.49
N HIS A 102 -4.99 17.55 9.25
CA HIS A 102 -5.73 18.23 10.31
C HIS A 102 -6.99 17.46 10.76
N HIS A 103 -7.43 16.46 10.01
CA HIS A 103 -8.49 15.54 10.43
C HIS A 103 -7.90 14.43 11.30
N ILE A 104 -7.37 14.80 12.47
CA ILE A 104 -6.63 13.91 13.37
C ILE A 104 -7.48 12.70 13.82
N HIS A 105 -8.80 12.88 13.88
CA HIS A 105 -9.76 11.82 14.20
C HIS A 105 -9.94 10.78 13.07
N ARG A 106 -9.33 10.99 11.90
CA ARG A 106 -9.35 10.09 10.74
C ARG A 106 -7.94 9.58 10.46
N GLY A 107 -7.71 8.31 10.75
CA GLY A 107 -6.36 7.74 10.85
C GLY A 107 -5.63 7.56 9.51
N ASP A 108 -6.34 7.59 8.38
CA ASP A 108 -5.80 7.22 7.06
C ASP A 108 -4.57 8.03 6.64
N TRP A 109 -4.53 9.33 6.98
CA TRP A 109 -3.40 10.20 6.62
C TRP A 109 -2.11 9.76 7.33
N PHE A 110 -2.22 9.37 8.60
CA PHE A 110 -1.08 8.92 9.41
C PHE A 110 -0.63 7.51 9.02
N GLY A 111 -1.56 6.65 8.61
CA GLY A 111 -1.24 5.32 8.07
C GLY A 111 -0.50 5.39 6.74
N GLY A 112 -0.85 6.38 5.91
CA GLY A 112 -0.28 6.53 4.57
C GLY A 112 -0.58 5.29 3.74
N LYS A 113 -1.85 5.10 3.35
CA LYS A 113 -2.34 3.90 2.63
C LYS A 113 -1.49 3.59 1.38
N ILE A 114 -1.40 2.29 1.08
CA ILE A 114 -0.50 1.70 0.07
C ILE A 114 -1.20 0.60 -0.71
N VAL A 115 -0.65 0.27 -1.88
CA VAL A 115 -0.67 -1.09 -2.42
C VAL A 115 0.71 -1.71 -2.24
N GLY A 116 0.74 -2.90 -1.64
CA GLY A 116 1.93 -3.73 -1.50
C GLY A 116 1.89 -4.86 -2.51
N MET A 117 3.03 -5.16 -3.12
CA MET A 117 3.24 -6.29 -4.03
C MET A 117 4.29 -7.22 -3.43
N ALA A 118 4.02 -8.51 -3.47
CA ALA A 118 4.97 -9.58 -3.26
C ALA A 118 4.97 -10.51 -4.48
N GLU A 119 6.14 -10.78 -5.02
CA GLU A 119 6.35 -11.88 -5.96
C GLU A 119 6.60 -13.16 -5.16
N ILE A 120 5.69 -14.13 -5.25
CA ILE A 120 5.73 -15.35 -4.45
C ILE A 120 5.95 -16.56 -5.36
N LEU A 121 6.93 -17.40 -5.03
CA LEU A 121 7.23 -18.62 -5.78
C LEU A 121 6.46 -19.80 -5.20
N PHE A 122 5.32 -20.14 -5.82
CA PHE A 122 4.51 -21.29 -5.47
C PHE A 122 4.88 -22.47 -6.37
N ASP A 123 5.56 -23.48 -5.84
CA ASP A 123 6.17 -24.56 -6.61
C ASP A 123 7.07 -24.00 -7.74
N SER A 124 6.66 -24.15 -9.00
CA SER A 124 7.34 -23.59 -10.17
C SER A 124 6.67 -22.32 -10.73
N TYR A 125 5.63 -21.81 -10.08
CA TYR A 125 4.78 -20.74 -10.56
C TYR A 125 5.06 -19.43 -9.83
N LYS A 126 5.11 -18.34 -10.59
CA LYS A 126 5.34 -16.99 -10.09
C LYS A 126 4.02 -16.26 -9.88
N ILE A 127 3.66 -16.04 -8.63
CA ILE A 127 2.47 -15.28 -8.24
C ILE A 127 2.85 -13.82 -8.08
N CYS A 128 2.19 -12.91 -8.79
CA CYS A 128 2.18 -11.50 -8.40
C CYS A 128 1.02 -11.28 -7.42
N PHE A 129 1.34 -11.24 -6.13
CA PHE A 129 0.40 -11.12 -5.04
C PHE A 129 0.36 -9.68 -4.53
N TYR A 130 -0.82 -9.07 -4.53
CA TYR A 130 -1.03 -7.70 -4.10
C TYR A 130 -1.93 -7.65 -2.87
N THR A 131 -1.64 -6.73 -1.97
CA THR A 131 -2.54 -6.40 -0.88
C THR A 131 -2.68 -4.90 -0.69
N THR A 132 -3.88 -4.44 -0.34
CA THR A 132 -4.16 -3.03 -0.07
C THR A 132 -5.11 -2.88 1.12
N HIS A 133 -5.12 -1.67 1.67
CA HIS A 133 -6.18 -1.16 2.54
C HIS A 133 -6.49 0.26 2.06
N LEU A 134 -7.56 0.44 1.29
CA LEU A 134 -7.90 1.76 0.74
C LEU A 134 -8.42 2.71 1.83
N HIS A 135 -8.54 3.98 1.51
CA HIS A 135 -9.03 5.00 2.43
C HIS A 135 -10.45 4.66 2.90
N ALA A 136 -10.75 4.85 4.18
CA ALA A 136 -12.09 4.56 4.71
C ALA A 136 -13.17 5.54 4.20
N GLU A 137 -14.41 5.04 4.05
CA GLU A 137 -15.60 5.86 3.88
C GLU A 137 -16.20 6.18 5.25
N TYR A 138 -16.15 7.46 5.63
CA TYR A 138 -16.61 7.91 6.94
C TYR A 138 -18.05 8.44 6.96
N ASN A 139 -18.57 8.85 5.80
CA ASN A 139 -19.93 9.36 5.65
C ASN A 139 -20.36 9.22 4.19
N LYS A 140 -21.37 8.38 3.93
CA LYS A 140 -21.87 8.09 2.58
C LYS A 140 -22.65 9.26 1.95
N GLU A 141 -23.37 10.05 2.76
CA GLU A 141 -24.18 11.18 2.29
C GLU A 141 -23.32 12.40 1.94
N ASN A 142 -22.20 12.58 2.66
CA ASN A 142 -21.26 13.66 2.43
C ASN A 142 -19.82 13.14 2.44
N ASP A 143 -19.45 12.45 1.37
CA ASP A 143 -18.17 11.79 1.29
C ASP A 143 -17.07 12.70 0.75
N LEU A 144 -16.45 13.44 1.66
CA LEU A 144 -15.28 14.28 1.37
C LEU A 144 -14.09 13.48 0.82
N TYR A 145 -14.03 12.16 1.08
CA TYR A 145 -12.89 11.32 0.75
C TYR A 145 -13.09 10.47 -0.51
N LEU A 146 -14.23 10.62 -1.19
CA LEU A 146 -14.47 9.96 -2.47
C LEU A 146 -13.32 10.22 -3.47
N PRO A 147 -12.82 11.47 -3.66
CA PRO A 147 -11.71 11.73 -4.58
C PRO A 147 -10.42 11.02 -4.18
N HIS A 148 -10.18 10.86 -2.88
CA HIS A 148 -9.05 10.09 -2.37
C HIS A 148 -9.19 8.62 -2.77
N ARG A 149 -10.33 7.99 -2.49
CA ARG A 149 -10.57 6.58 -2.87
C ARG A 149 -10.47 6.36 -4.37
N ILE A 150 -11.00 7.26 -5.19
CA ILE A 150 -10.91 7.18 -6.66
C ILE A 150 -9.45 7.29 -7.14
N SER A 151 -8.65 8.22 -6.63
CA SER A 151 -7.22 8.33 -6.95
C SER A 151 -6.47 7.04 -6.57
N GLN A 152 -6.71 6.53 -5.37
CA GLN A 152 -6.08 5.30 -4.90
C GLN A 152 -6.43 4.08 -5.78
N CYS A 153 -7.70 3.95 -6.18
CA CYS A 153 -8.15 2.91 -7.10
C CYS A 153 -7.43 3.00 -8.45
N PHE A 154 -7.30 4.21 -9.00
CA PHE A 154 -6.58 4.44 -10.25
C PHE A 154 -5.09 4.10 -10.13
N GLU A 155 -4.42 4.63 -9.10
CA GLU A 155 -3.01 4.40 -8.82
C GLU A 155 -2.72 2.90 -8.62
N MET A 156 -3.55 2.21 -7.84
CA MET A 156 -3.45 0.76 -7.64
C MET A 156 -3.59 -0.01 -8.96
N SER A 157 -4.58 0.37 -9.77
CA SER A 157 -4.86 -0.29 -11.05
C SER A 157 -3.68 -0.16 -12.01
N GLN A 158 -3.12 1.05 -12.12
CA GLN A 158 -1.93 1.32 -12.94
C GLN A 158 -0.71 0.58 -12.40
N PHE A 159 -0.52 0.58 -11.08
CA PHE A 159 0.58 -0.14 -10.45
C PHE A 159 0.53 -1.64 -10.78
N ILE A 160 -0.61 -2.30 -10.60
CA ILE A 160 -0.77 -3.73 -10.95
C ILE A 160 -0.49 -3.96 -12.44
N ARG A 161 -1.10 -3.15 -13.32
CA ARG A 161 -0.94 -3.26 -14.78
C ARG A 161 0.53 -3.21 -15.23
N HIS A 162 1.35 -2.43 -14.54
CA HIS A 162 2.76 -2.25 -14.90
C HIS A 162 3.74 -3.15 -14.12
N THR A 163 3.29 -3.83 -13.07
CA THR A 163 4.17 -4.65 -12.22
C THR A 163 3.87 -6.15 -12.29
N CYS A 164 2.70 -6.55 -12.79
CA CYS A 164 2.36 -7.97 -12.95
C CYS A 164 3.06 -8.66 -14.14
N GLY A 165 3.94 -7.95 -14.85
CA GLY A 165 4.67 -8.44 -16.02
C GLY A 165 5.40 -9.76 -15.73
N GLY A 166 5.06 -10.79 -16.52
CA GLY A 166 5.74 -12.07 -16.49
C GLY A 166 5.30 -13.03 -15.38
N ALA A 167 4.29 -12.69 -14.57
CA ALA A 167 3.65 -13.61 -13.63
C ALA A 167 2.97 -14.79 -14.34
N ASP A 168 2.78 -15.89 -13.61
CA ASP A 168 1.92 -17.00 -14.04
C ASP A 168 0.45 -16.69 -13.80
N PHE A 169 0.15 -16.02 -12.69
CA PHE A 169 -1.16 -15.49 -12.36
C PHE A 169 -1.04 -14.36 -11.32
N VAL A 170 -2.10 -13.57 -11.22
CA VAL A 170 -2.21 -12.39 -10.36
C VAL A 170 -3.28 -12.61 -9.31
N ILE A 171 -2.99 -12.23 -8.08
CA ILE A 171 -3.95 -12.23 -6.97
C ILE A 171 -3.87 -10.86 -6.28
N LEU A 172 -5.00 -10.19 -6.09
CA LEU A 172 -5.13 -8.94 -5.35
C LEU A 172 -6.14 -9.13 -4.22
N VAL A 173 -5.76 -8.79 -2.99
CA VAL A 173 -6.62 -8.96 -1.81
C VAL A 173 -6.62 -7.75 -0.89
N GLY A 174 -7.63 -7.65 -0.03
CA GLY A 174 -7.64 -6.73 1.10
C GLY A 174 -8.95 -5.99 1.26
N ASP A 175 -8.92 -5.02 2.18
CA ASP A 175 -10.03 -4.13 2.46
C ASP A 175 -10.01 -2.94 1.48
N PHE A 176 -10.97 -2.93 0.56
CA PHE A 176 -11.07 -1.87 -0.44
C PHE A 176 -11.88 -0.68 0.05
N ASN A 177 -12.53 -0.75 1.22
CA ASN A 177 -13.44 0.32 1.70
C ASN A 177 -14.43 0.81 0.62
N LEU A 178 -14.84 -0.11 -0.26
CA LEU A 178 -15.70 0.15 -1.41
C LEU A 178 -16.69 -1.00 -1.56
N GLU A 179 -17.96 -0.67 -1.67
CA GLU A 179 -19.02 -1.60 -2.04
C GLU A 179 -18.96 -1.91 -3.56
N PRO A 180 -19.49 -3.05 -4.03
CA PRO A 180 -19.42 -3.43 -5.45
C PRO A 180 -20.08 -2.42 -6.41
N THR A 181 -21.03 -1.63 -5.90
CA THR A 181 -21.75 -0.58 -6.65
C THR A 181 -20.97 0.72 -6.75
N ASN A 182 -19.91 0.91 -5.97
CA ASN A 182 -19.13 2.15 -5.96
C ASN A 182 -18.30 2.31 -7.25
N LEU A 183 -18.14 3.55 -7.69
CA LEU A 183 -17.35 3.87 -8.89
C LEU A 183 -15.89 3.40 -8.78
N GLY A 184 -15.28 3.51 -7.60
CA GLY A 184 -13.89 3.05 -7.38
C GLY A 184 -13.72 1.56 -7.64
N PHE A 185 -14.66 0.73 -7.20
CA PHE A 185 -14.64 -0.70 -7.45
C PHE A 185 -14.79 -1.02 -8.95
N GLN A 186 -15.70 -0.32 -9.63
CA GLN A 186 -15.86 -0.43 -11.08
C GLN A 186 -14.59 0.01 -11.81
N LEU A 187 -13.91 1.06 -11.35
CA LEU A 187 -12.63 1.50 -11.91
C LEU A 187 -11.57 0.39 -11.83
N ILE A 188 -11.44 -0.28 -10.67
CA ILE A 188 -10.51 -1.39 -10.48
C ILE A 188 -10.81 -2.52 -11.46
N LYS A 189 -12.06 -3.03 -11.49
CA LYS A 189 -12.46 -4.16 -12.34
C LYS A 189 -12.25 -3.90 -13.83
N ASN A 190 -12.36 -2.65 -14.27
CA ASN A 190 -12.29 -2.32 -15.69
C ASN A 190 -10.87 -1.92 -16.14
N LEU A 191 -10.03 -1.34 -15.27
CA LEU A 191 -8.64 -1.05 -15.62
C LEU A 191 -7.73 -2.28 -15.46
N VAL A 192 -8.05 -3.15 -14.51
CA VAL A 192 -7.36 -4.42 -14.32
C VAL A 192 -8.45 -5.49 -14.35
N PRO A 193 -8.60 -6.25 -15.45
CA PRO A 193 -9.67 -7.24 -15.60
C PRO A 193 -9.44 -8.47 -14.71
N LEU A 194 -9.53 -8.27 -13.39
CA LEU A 194 -9.47 -9.28 -12.36
C LEU A 194 -10.88 -9.82 -12.13
N ASN A 195 -10.97 -11.14 -11.99
CA ASN A 195 -12.18 -11.83 -11.56
C ASN A 195 -12.35 -11.64 -10.05
N ASP A 196 -13.57 -11.34 -9.64
CA ASP A 196 -13.94 -11.29 -8.23
C ASP A 196 -14.27 -12.71 -7.75
N ALA A 197 -13.45 -13.25 -6.85
CA ALA A 197 -13.61 -14.63 -6.40
C ALA A 197 -14.95 -14.86 -5.70
N TRP A 198 -15.52 -13.86 -5.03
CA TRP A 198 -16.84 -14.02 -4.42
C TRP A 198 -17.89 -14.21 -5.51
N GLU A 199 -17.96 -13.30 -6.48
CA GLU A 199 -18.94 -13.36 -7.59
C GLU A 199 -18.77 -14.62 -8.45
N CYS A 200 -17.54 -15.06 -8.67
CA CYS A 200 -17.24 -16.23 -9.51
C CYS A 200 -17.32 -17.57 -8.76
N ARG A 201 -17.70 -17.59 -7.48
CA ARG A 201 -17.63 -18.77 -6.63
C ARG A 201 -18.56 -19.90 -7.11
N PRO A 202 -18.06 -21.14 -7.30
CA PRO A 202 -18.92 -22.26 -7.67
C PRO A 202 -19.88 -22.71 -6.55
N ASN A 203 -19.55 -22.36 -5.30
CA ASN A 203 -20.25 -22.79 -4.08
C ASN A 203 -21.28 -21.77 -3.58
N ALA A 204 -21.92 -21.01 -4.47
CA ALA A 204 -23.01 -20.11 -4.11
C ALA A 204 -24.27 -20.91 -3.71
N VAL A 205 -24.32 -21.45 -2.49
CA VAL A 205 -25.37 -22.38 -2.05
C VAL A 205 -26.21 -21.84 -0.88
N ASP A 206 -25.79 -20.76 -0.21
CA ASP A 206 -26.50 -20.20 0.94
C ASP A 206 -26.94 -18.73 0.71
N PRO A 207 -28.26 -18.44 0.74
CA PRO A 207 -28.81 -17.09 0.65
C PRO A 207 -28.32 -16.12 1.73
N LEU A 208 -28.00 -16.61 2.95
CA LEU A 208 -27.46 -15.77 4.03
C LEU A 208 -26.07 -15.19 3.68
N TYR A 209 -25.41 -15.80 2.70
CA TYR A 209 -24.08 -15.44 2.23
C TYR A 209 -24.11 -14.97 0.76
N GLU A 210 -25.28 -14.64 0.22
CA GLU A 210 -25.43 -14.19 -1.16
C GLU A 210 -24.62 -12.90 -1.40
N ASN A 211 -24.81 -11.91 -0.52
CA ASN A 211 -24.33 -10.54 -0.71
C ASN A 211 -22.84 -10.32 -0.38
N GLY A 212 -22.15 -11.31 0.19
CA GLY A 212 -20.71 -11.19 0.47
C GLY A 212 -20.31 -10.12 1.47
N THR A 213 -21.24 -9.69 2.34
CA THR A 213 -20.96 -8.63 3.31
C THR A 213 -19.95 -9.07 4.35
N THR A 214 -18.95 -8.24 4.61
CA THR A 214 -17.81 -8.53 5.48
C THR A 214 -17.74 -7.59 6.68
N CYS A 215 -18.32 -6.39 6.61
CA CYS A 215 -18.28 -5.38 7.67
C CYS A 215 -19.69 -4.95 8.09
N GLU A 216 -19.82 -4.41 9.30
CA GLU A 216 -21.09 -3.89 9.87
C GLU A 216 -22.24 -4.91 9.86
N ARG A 217 -21.91 -6.19 9.95
CA ARG A 217 -22.91 -7.25 9.88
C ARG A 217 -23.71 -7.38 11.19
N PRO A 218 -24.98 -7.80 11.13
CA PRO A 218 -25.83 -8.04 12.32
C PRO A 218 -25.34 -9.19 13.21
N ASP A 219 -24.59 -10.14 12.67
CA ASP A 219 -24.02 -11.29 13.38
C ASP A 219 -22.64 -11.03 13.99
N ASN A 220 -22.04 -9.85 13.76
CA ASN A 220 -20.76 -9.46 14.35
C ASN A 220 -20.96 -8.70 15.68
N CYS A 221 -20.30 -9.16 16.75
CA CYS A 221 -20.45 -8.61 18.10
C CYS A 221 -19.90 -7.18 18.27
N TYR A 222 -19.13 -6.67 17.30
CA TYR A 222 -18.57 -5.32 17.32
C TYR A 222 -19.43 -4.30 16.58
N THR A 223 -20.47 -4.73 15.85
CA THR A 223 -21.36 -3.81 15.14
C THR A 223 -22.27 -3.07 16.12
N SER A 224 -22.26 -1.74 16.06
CA SER A 224 -23.12 -0.91 16.92
C SER A 224 -24.58 -0.91 16.46
N LYS A 225 -25.52 -0.74 17.39
CA LYS A 225 -26.96 -0.60 17.08
C LYS A 225 -27.29 0.54 16.11
N CYS A 226 -26.46 1.59 16.08
CA CYS A 226 -26.62 2.70 15.15
C CYS A 226 -26.27 2.26 13.72
N LEU A 227 -25.17 1.54 13.55
CA LEU A 227 -24.73 1.03 12.24
C LEU A 227 -25.71 0.00 11.69
N LEU A 228 -26.27 -0.87 12.53
CA LEU A 228 -27.31 -1.83 12.10
C LEU A 228 -28.58 -1.17 11.56
N LYS A 229 -28.89 0.07 11.98
CA LYS A 229 -30.02 0.82 11.40
C LYS A 229 -29.69 1.37 10.02
N SER A 230 -28.45 1.79 9.81
CA SER A 230 -27.97 2.35 8.55
C SER A 230 -27.65 1.26 7.51
N PHE A 231 -27.18 0.10 7.98
CA PHE A 231 -26.66 -1.00 7.17
C PHE A 231 -27.21 -2.33 7.72
N PRO A 232 -28.52 -2.61 7.54
CA PRO A 232 -29.16 -3.78 8.16
C PRO A 232 -28.54 -5.11 7.72
N ASP A 233 -28.03 -5.18 6.49
CA ASP A 233 -27.42 -6.39 5.90
C ASP A 233 -25.87 -6.37 5.93
N GLY A 234 -25.29 -5.30 6.49
CA GLY A 234 -23.85 -5.02 6.45
C GLY A 234 -23.34 -4.50 5.10
N LYS A 235 -22.02 -4.45 4.94
CA LYS A 235 -21.31 -3.97 3.75
C LYS A 235 -20.30 -4.98 3.26
N ARG A 236 -20.15 -5.09 1.94
CA ARG A 236 -19.07 -5.87 1.30
C ARG A 236 -17.88 -4.95 1.01
N LEU A 237 -16.83 -5.07 1.82
CA LEU A 237 -15.65 -4.18 1.73
C LEU A 237 -14.35 -4.94 1.46
N ASP A 238 -14.29 -6.23 1.78
CA ASP A 238 -13.09 -7.06 1.63
C ASP A 238 -13.19 -7.95 0.41
N TYR A 239 -12.11 -8.01 -0.38
CA TYR A 239 -12.11 -8.67 -1.68
C TYR A 239 -10.92 -9.59 -1.86
N LEU A 240 -11.14 -10.63 -2.66
CA LEU A 240 -10.13 -11.51 -3.21
C LEU A 240 -10.35 -11.57 -4.72
N MET A 241 -9.46 -10.91 -5.45
CA MET A 241 -9.52 -10.74 -6.89
C MET A 241 -8.39 -11.55 -7.54
N TYR A 242 -8.62 -12.15 -8.70
CA TYR A 242 -7.61 -12.99 -9.36
C TYR A 242 -7.68 -12.94 -10.89
N ARG A 243 -6.56 -13.21 -11.57
CA ARG A 243 -6.49 -13.30 -13.04
C ARG A 243 -5.42 -14.30 -13.47
N SER A 244 -5.75 -15.14 -14.44
CA SER A 244 -4.79 -16.00 -15.13
C SER A 244 -3.88 -15.15 -16.03
N GLU A 245 -2.58 -15.42 -16.05
CA GLU A 245 -1.65 -14.84 -17.03
C GLU A 245 -1.14 -15.96 -17.94
N LYS A 246 0.08 -16.47 -17.67
CA LYS A 246 0.68 -17.58 -18.43
C LYS A 246 0.12 -18.95 -18.03
N THR A 247 -0.46 -19.05 -16.84
CA THR A 247 -0.96 -20.29 -16.27
C THR A 247 -2.42 -20.11 -15.86
N GLU A 248 -3.27 -21.11 -16.15
CA GLU A 248 -4.66 -21.08 -15.76
C GLU A 248 -4.80 -21.27 -14.24
N ILE A 249 -5.52 -20.36 -13.60
CA ILE A 249 -5.94 -20.49 -12.20
C ILE A 249 -7.45 -20.65 -12.14
N LYS A 250 -7.91 -21.81 -11.66
CA LYS A 250 -9.32 -22.16 -11.51
C LYS A 250 -9.75 -21.99 -10.06
N LEU A 251 -10.75 -21.14 -9.84
CA LEU A 251 -11.41 -21.01 -8.55
C LEU A 251 -12.25 -22.26 -8.25
N LEU A 252 -12.00 -22.90 -7.11
CA LEU A 252 -12.80 -24.05 -6.64
C LEU A 252 -13.82 -23.66 -5.58
N ASN A 253 -13.48 -22.70 -4.71
CA ASN A 253 -14.32 -22.25 -3.62
C ASN A 253 -13.91 -20.82 -3.22
N CYS A 254 -14.89 -19.98 -2.88
CA CYS A 254 -14.69 -18.74 -2.12
C CYS A 254 -15.65 -18.74 -0.92
N GLU A 255 -15.12 -18.53 0.28
CA GLU A 255 -15.87 -18.64 1.54
C GLU A 255 -15.37 -17.63 2.59
N TYR A 256 -16.23 -17.34 3.57
CA TYR A 256 -15.81 -16.56 4.74
C TYR A 256 -14.81 -17.34 5.58
N CYS A 257 -13.95 -16.60 6.27
CA CYS A 257 -13.05 -17.13 7.28
C CYS A 257 -12.93 -16.13 8.44
N PHE A 258 -12.42 -16.58 9.59
CA PHE A 258 -12.21 -15.72 10.76
C PHE A 258 -13.47 -14.96 11.22
N ASP A 259 -14.62 -15.64 11.27
CA ASP A 259 -15.86 -15.05 11.79
C ASP A 259 -15.86 -15.02 13.33
N LYS A 260 -16.51 -15.99 14.00
CA LYS A 260 -16.50 -16.12 15.46
C LYS A 260 -15.29 -16.91 15.95
N ILE A 261 -14.72 -16.47 17.06
CA ILE A 261 -13.69 -17.20 17.79
C ILE A 261 -14.33 -18.45 18.40
N PRO A 262 -13.79 -19.65 18.14
CA PRO A 262 -14.33 -20.88 18.75
C PRO A 262 -14.44 -20.76 20.26
N GLU A 263 -15.54 -21.27 20.82
CA GLU A 263 -15.82 -21.26 22.26
C GLU A 263 -15.94 -19.85 22.89
N SER A 264 -16.19 -18.83 22.06
CA SER A 264 -16.37 -17.44 22.49
C SER A 264 -17.52 -16.77 21.74
N ASP A 265 -18.18 -15.79 22.38
CA ASP A 265 -19.16 -14.92 21.72
C ASP A 265 -18.51 -13.79 20.90
N LEU A 266 -17.17 -13.73 20.88
CA LEU A 266 -16.42 -12.68 20.22
C LEU A 266 -16.04 -13.08 18.78
N ASN A 267 -16.05 -12.10 17.88
CA ASN A 267 -15.48 -12.23 16.54
C ASN A 267 -13.96 -11.97 16.54
N TYR A 268 -13.24 -12.47 15.52
CA TYR A 268 -11.81 -12.20 15.34
C TYR A 268 -11.54 -10.73 15.01
N SER A 269 -12.49 -10.07 14.33
CA SER A 269 -12.44 -8.66 13.95
C SER A 269 -13.87 -8.11 13.82
N ASP A 270 -14.02 -6.80 13.64
CA ASP A 270 -15.27 -6.18 13.19
C ASP A 270 -15.54 -6.44 11.69
N HIS A 271 -14.55 -6.98 10.97
CA HIS A 271 -14.68 -7.57 9.65
C HIS A 271 -14.67 -9.11 9.70
N LEU A 272 -15.33 -9.75 8.73
CA LEU A 272 -15.16 -11.15 8.40
C LEU A 272 -14.07 -11.27 7.32
N GLY A 273 -13.22 -12.29 7.44
CA GLY A 273 -12.23 -12.59 6.42
C GLY A 273 -12.84 -13.27 5.21
N VAL A 274 -12.16 -13.15 4.07
CA VAL A 274 -12.53 -13.83 2.82
C VAL A 274 -11.40 -14.74 2.40
N SER A 275 -11.73 -15.95 1.98
CA SER A 275 -10.75 -16.93 1.51
C SER A 275 -11.17 -17.59 0.21
N ALA A 276 -10.17 -17.97 -0.59
CA ALA A 276 -10.38 -18.68 -1.85
C ALA A 276 -9.42 -19.85 -1.99
N LYS A 277 -9.92 -20.92 -2.61
CA LYS A 277 -9.18 -22.13 -2.95
C LYS A 277 -9.06 -22.23 -4.46
N PHE A 278 -7.83 -22.36 -4.93
CA PHE A 278 -7.51 -22.43 -6.35
C PHE A 278 -6.84 -23.75 -6.73
N GLU A 279 -7.23 -24.26 -7.90
CA GLU A 279 -6.52 -25.26 -8.67
C GLU A 279 -5.70 -24.57 -9.75
N ILE A 280 -4.45 -24.98 -9.92
CA ILE A 280 -3.53 -24.38 -10.90
C ILE A 280 -3.33 -25.43 -11.99
N LYS A 281 -3.68 -25.07 -13.23
CA LYS A 281 -3.57 -25.95 -14.39
C LYS A 281 -2.56 -25.39 -15.38
N LYS A 282 -1.65 -26.24 -15.83
CA LYS A 282 -0.74 -25.92 -16.93
C LYS A 282 -1.54 -26.03 -18.23
N GLU A 283 -1.67 -24.94 -18.99
CA GLU A 283 -2.14 -25.06 -20.36
C GLU A 283 -1.53 -24.01 -21.31
N ASN A 284 -1.45 -24.40 -22.59
CA ASN A 284 -0.75 -23.76 -23.69
C ASN A 284 -1.51 -22.54 -24.24
N GLN A 285 -0.72 -21.56 -24.70
CA GLN A 285 -1.04 -20.39 -25.52
C GLN A 285 -2.50 -19.92 -25.55
N ILE A 286 -2.76 -18.82 -24.84
CA ILE A 286 -4.01 -18.05 -24.98
C ILE A 286 -3.82 -17.01 -26.09
N ASP A 287 -4.68 -17.07 -27.10
CA ASP A 287 -4.84 -16.06 -28.15
C ASP A 287 -5.73 -14.91 -27.63
N THR A 288 -5.17 -13.71 -27.46
CA THR A 288 -5.87 -12.53 -26.92
C THR A 288 -6.12 -11.46 -27.98
N GLY A 289 -6.58 -11.86 -29.17
CA GLY A 289 -6.68 -10.96 -30.33
C GLY A 289 -7.95 -10.11 -30.51
N SER A 290 -9.05 -10.31 -29.78
CA SER A 290 -10.35 -9.76 -30.25
C SER A 290 -11.28 -9.08 -29.21
N GLN A 291 -10.84 -8.80 -27.99
CA GLN A 291 -11.66 -8.10 -26.97
C GLN A 291 -11.21 -6.67 -26.60
N GLN A 292 -10.11 -6.18 -27.19
CA GLN A 292 -9.40 -4.99 -26.72
C GLN A 292 -10.17 -3.67 -26.94
N LEU A 293 -10.86 -3.51 -28.07
CA LEU A 293 -11.57 -2.27 -28.41
C LEU A 293 -12.81 -2.02 -27.52
N ARG A 294 -13.53 -3.09 -27.14
CA ARG A 294 -14.68 -2.99 -26.23
C ARG A 294 -14.24 -2.63 -24.81
N GLN A 295 -13.09 -3.16 -24.37
CA GLN A 295 -12.52 -2.82 -23.07
C GLN A 295 -12.12 -1.35 -23.00
N LEU A 296 -11.46 -0.83 -24.05
CA LEU A 296 -11.02 0.57 -24.12
C LEU A 296 -12.19 1.57 -24.05
N SER A 297 -13.35 1.25 -24.63
CA SER A 297 -14.51 2.13 -24.58
C SER A 297 -15.13 2.21 -23.18
N ILE A 298 -15.18 1.08 -22.46
CA ILE A 298 -15.64 1.01 -21.06
C ILE A 298 -14.67 1.76 -20.15
N GLU A 299 -13.36 1.51 -20.30
CA GLU A 299 -12.32 2.23 -19.55
C GLU A 299 -12.45 3.74 -19.74
N LYS A 300 -12.61 4.21 -20.98
CA LYS A 300 -12.80 5.63 -21.27
C LYS A 300 -14.01 6.22 -20.52
N GLN A 301 -15.14 5.53 -20.49
CA GLN A 301 -16.35 6.03 -19.80
C GLN A 301 -16.13 6.14 -18.29
N ILE A 302 -15.52 5.14 -17.67
CA ILE A 302 -15.30 5.11 -16.22
C ILE A 302 -14.23 6.12 -15.81
N LEU A 303 -13.15 6.26 -16.59
CA LEU A 303 -12.14 7.29 -16.39
C LEU A 303 -12.74 8.70 -16.52
N THR A 304 -13.61 8.94 -17.50
CA THR A 304 -14.30 10.24 -17.65
C THR A 304 -15.15 10.57 -16.41
N LYS A 305 -15.91 9.60 -15.87
CA LYS A 305 -16.66 9.81 -14.62
C LYS A 305 -15.75 10.09 -13.43
N SER A 306 -14.63 9.37 -13.35
CA SER A 306 -13.64 9.52 -12.26
C SER A 306 -12.96 10.88 -12.31
N LEU A 307 -12.57 11.34 -13.51
CA LEU A 307 -11.95 12.66 -13.73
C LEU A 307 -12.85 13.79 -13.25
N LYS A 308 -14.15 13.75 -13.55
CA LYS A 308 -15.10 14.76 -13.08
C LYS A 308 -15.10 14.91 -11.56
N ILE A 309 -15.07 13.80 -10.82
CA ILE A 309 -15.02 13.81 -9.34
C ILE A 309 -13.71 14.41 -8.84
N ILE A 310 -12.58 14.09 -9.48
CA ILE A 310 -11.28 14.66 -9.13
C ILE A 310 -11.25 16.17 -9.42
N GLU A 311 -11.74 16.62 -10.56
CA GLU A 311 -11.80 18.04 -10.94
C GLU A 311 -12.66 18.85 -9.95
N GLU A 312 -13.83 18.34 -9.55
CA GLU A 312 -14.68 18.97 -8.53
C GLU A 312 -13.97 19.07 -7.17
N ALA A 313 -13.17 18.05 -6.81
CA ALA A 313 -12.38 18.05 -5.58
C ALA A 313 -11.24 19.07 -5.63
N GLU A 314 -10.54 19.18 -6.75
CA GLU A 314 -9.49 20.18 -6.94
C GLU A 314 -10.05 21.61 -6.80
N ILE A 315 -11.22 21.87 -7.40
CA ILE A 315 -11.91 23.15 -7.26
C ILE A 315 -12.25 23.42 -5.78
N ARG A 316 -12.80 22.43 -5.07
CA ARG A 316 -13.13 22.57 -3.63
C ARG A 316 -11.91 22.92 -2.79
N VAL A 317 -10.77 22.24 -3.01
CA VAL A 317 -9.51 22.53 -2.30
C VAL A 317 -9.03 23.96 -2.55
N LEU A 318 -9.26 24.53 -3.74
CA LEU A 318 -8.94 25.93 -4.01
C LEU A 318 -9.81 26.88 -3.18
N TRP A 319 -11.07 26.54 -2.94
CA TRP A 319 -12.01 27.33 -2.13
C TRP A 319 -11.82 27.15 -0.61
N ASP A 320 -11.25 26.03 -0.16
CA ASP A 320 -10.95 25.78 1.27
C ASP A 320 -9.66 26.47 1.76
N ARG A 321 -8.84 26.99 0.85
CA ARG A 321 -7.57 27.68 1.18
C ARG A 321 -7.69 28.93 2.07
N PRO A 322 -8.79 29.71 2.13
CA PRO A 322 -8.86 30.89 3.00
C PRO A 322 -9.20 30.59 4.47
N THR A 323 -9.61 29.37 4.84
CA THR A 323 -10.32 29.10 6.11
C THR A 323 -9.68 28.05 7.02
N THR A 324 -8.39 27.75 6.89
CA THR A 324 -7.67 26.87 7.84
C THR A 324 -7.45 27.53 9.21
N LYS A 325 -8.54 27.80 9.94
CA LYS A 325 -8.52 27.83 11.40
C LYS A 325 -8.32 26.38 11.85
N LEU A 326 -7.22 26.11 12.56
CA LEU A 326 -7.06 24.83 13.26
C LEU A 326 -8.30 24.59 14.12
N ASP A 327 -8.98 23.46 13.90
CA ASP A 327 -9.96 22.94 14.85
C ASP A 327 -9.23 22.66 16.18
N LEU A 328 -9.36 23.58 17.13
CA LEU A 328 -8.60 23.62 18.38
C LEU A 328 -9.11 22.66 19.47
N ASN A 329 -10.00 21.72 19.14
CA ASN A 329 -10.48 20.70 20.07
C ASN A 329 -9.54 19.48 20.09
N VAL A 330 -8.26 19.71 20.43
CA VAL A 330 -7.23 18.67 20.55
C VAL A 330 -6.88 18.46 22.03
N PRO A 331 -6.88 17.20 22.55
CA PRO A 331 -6.36 16.92 23.88
C PRO A 331 -4.89 17.37 23.99
N LEU A 332 -4.57 18.19 25.01
CA LEU A 332 -3.25 18.83 25.20
C LEU A 332 -2.05 17.88 25.07
N ALA A 333 -2.23 16.60 25.40
CA ALA A 333 -1.19 15.57 25.29
C ALA A 333 -0.69 15.36 23.83
N PHE A 334 -1.56 15.55 22.83
CA PHE A 334 -1.21 15.40 21.41
C PHE A 334 -0.48 16.65 20.88
N ALA A 335 -0.90 17.84 21.31
CA ALA A 335 -0.26 19.10 20.97
C ALA A 335 1.19 19.18 21.48
N PHE A 336 1.46 18.65 22.68
CA PHE A 336 2.81 18.60 23.25
C PHE A 336 3.76 17.65 22.50
N LYS A 337 3.24 16.53 21.98
CA LYS A 337 4.05 15.59 21.16
C LYS A 337 4.36 16.19 19.79
N MET A 338 3.40 16.85 19.15
CA MET A 338 3.58 17.54 17.85
C MET A 338 4.59 18.70 17.92
N LYS A 339 4.61 19.49 19.00
CA LYS A 339 5.54 20.61 19.17
C LYS A 339 7.02 20.21 19.19
N ARG A 340 7.31 18.96 19.57
CA ARG A 340 8.69 18.47 19.69
C ARG A 340 9.26 17.93 18.37
N PHE A 341 8.41 17.75 17.35
CA PHE A 341 8.76 17.15 16.05
C PHE A 341 8.47 18.03 14.83
N LEU A 342 8.01 19.27 15.05
CA LEU A 342 7.88 20.28 14.00
C LEU A 342 9.15 21.15 13.98
N PRO A 343 10.10 20.97 13.03
CA PRO A 343 10.97 22.08 12.68
C PRO A 343 10.08 23.22 12.16
N ALA A 344 10.43 24.45 12.53
CA ALA A 344 9.69 25.67 12.25
C ALA A 344 8.98 25.66 10.88
N ILE A 345 7.64 25.60 10.91
CA ILE A 345 6.80 25.90 9.74
C ILE A 345 6.83 27.43 9.57
N SER A 346 7.91 27.94 8.98
CA SER A 346 7.93 29.26 8.34
C SER A 346 8.61 29.07 6.99
N GLY A 347 7.81 28.75 5.97
CA GLY A 347 8.30 28.50 4.63
C GLY A 347 7.24 27.80 3.80
N TYR A 348 6.39 28.59 3.16
CA TYR A 348 5.37 28.15 2.22
C TYR A 348 5.97 27.22 1.15
N ALA A 349 5.36 26.06 0.90
CA ALA A 349 5.60 25.28 -0.31
C ALA A 349 4.87 25.96 -1.49
N PRO A 350 5.55 26.47 -2.52
CA PRO A 350 4.88 27.14 -3.62
C PRO A 350 4.24 26.11 -4.56
N ILE A 351 2.94 26.30 -4.81
CA ILE A 351 2.16 25.58 -5.81
C ILE A 351 2.60 25.99 -7.23
N GLN A 352 2.77 24.99 -8.10
CA GLN A 352 3.20 25.14 -9.49
C GLN A 352 2.25 26.08 -10.28
N ARG A 353 2.77 27.22 -10.76
CA ARG A 353 2.08 28.15 -11.68
C ARG A 353 2.33 27.78 -13.14
N PHE A 354 1.30 27.89 -13.97
CA PHE A 354 1.33 27.67 -15.42
C PHE A 354 1.76 28.95 -16.16
N GLU A 355 3.05 29.27 -16.16
CA GLU A 355 3.62 30.26 -17.09
C GLU A 355 4.66 29.57 -17.99
N LYS A 356 4.66 29.91 -19.30
CA LYS A 356 5.55 29.34 -20.34
C LYS A 356 6.95 29.96 -20.25
N PRO A 357 8.01 29.20 -19.86
CA PRO A 357 9.38 29.72 -19.78
C PRO A 357 10.22 29.38 -21.01
N THR A 358 11.04 30.32 -21.47
CA THR A 358 12.08 30.15 -22.51
C THR A 358 13.19 29.17 -22.06
N PRO A 359 13.75 28.31 -22.94
CA PRO A 359 14.70 27.27 -22.52
C PRO A 359 16.08 27.81 -22.14
N ARG A 360 16.67 27.26 -21.05
CA ARG A 360 18.11 27.32 -20.75
C ARG A 360 18.60 25.90 -20.47
N ILE A 361 19.72 25.52 -21.11
CA ILE A 361 20.39 24.23 -20.97
C ILE A 361 21.43 24.34 -19.84
N TYR A 362 21.50 23.34 -18.96
CA TYR A 362 22.56 23.22 -17.97
C TYR A 362 23.19 21.82 -18.06
N TYR A 363 24.50 21.78 -18.22
CA TYR A 363 25.31 20.55 -18.16
C TYR A 363 25.62 20.24 -16.69
N ALA A 364 25.63 18.95 -16.31
CA ALA A 364 26.40 18.54 -15.14
C ALA A 364 27.85 18.98 -15.39
N PRO A 365 28.54 19.61 -14.42
CA PRO A 365 29.91 20.02 -14.66
C PRO A 365 30.72 18.76 -14.95
N GLU A 366 31.16 18.60 -16.20
CA GLU A 366 32.36 17.83 -16.48
C GLU A 366 33.46 18.47 -15.65
N TRP A 367 33.77 17.88 -14.49
CA TRP A 367 34.98 18.25 -13.78
C TRP A 367 36.13 17.74 -14.63
N ARG A 368 36.66 18.64 -15.45
CA ARG A 368 37.91 18.47 -16.16
C ARG A 368 39.04 18.39 -15.13
N LEU A 369 39.31 17.17 -14.66
CA LEU A 369 40.40 16.82 -13.75
C LEU A 369 41.79 17.05 -14.37
N ASP A 370 41.88 17.49 -15.63
CA ASP A 370 43.12 17.73 -16.37
C ASP A 370 43.60 19.19 -16.36
N LYS A 371 42.79 20.15 -15.90
CA LYS A 371 43.18 21.57 -15.88
C LYS A 371 43.65 22.03 -14.51
N SER A 372 44.83 21.55 -14.14
CA SER A 372 45.72 22.33 -13.29
C SER A 372 46.14 23.61 -14.04
N GLY A 373 45.95 24.78 -13.42
CA GLY A 373 46.77 25.95 -13.71
C GLY A 373 46.13 27.13 -14.46
N ARG A 374 46.00 28.23 -13.71
CA ARG A 374 46.22 29.65 -14.07
C ARG A 374 45.28 30.32 -15.09
N ARG A 375 44.53 31.31 -14.60
CA ARG A 375 44.92 32.73 -14.73
C ARG A 375 44.14 33.62 -13.75
N ASP A 376 44.92 34.48 -13.10
CA ASP A 376 44.58 35.75 -12.47
C ASP A 376 43.79 35.77 -11.16
N GLY A 377 44.56 35.65 -10.07
CA GLY A 377 44.47 36.55 -8.92
C GLY A 377 43.32 36.33 -7.95
N ASN A 378 43.58 35.57 -6.88
CA ASN A 378 42.71 35.31 -5.74
C ASN A 378 41.46 34.46 -6.01
N LEU A 379 41.61 33.14 -5.82
CA LEU A 379 40.62 32.29 -5.16
C LEU A 379 41.28 30.96 -4.82
N ASP A 380 42.06 30.97 -3.74
CA ASP A 380 42.30 29.75 -2.99
C ASP A 380 40.96 29.22 -2.47
N LYS A 381 40.75 27.91 -2.69
CA LYS A 381 39.82 27.03 -1.96
C LYS A 381 38.32 27.31 -2.10
N TYR A 382 37.72 26.79 -3.16
CA TYR A 382 36.38 26.20 -3.05
C TYR A 382 36.32 24.85 -3.75
N SER A 383 36.86 23.84 -3.08
CA SER A 383 36.33 22.48 -3.16
C SER A 383 35.70 22.17 -1.81
N PRO A 384 34.42 21.78 -1.73
CA PRO A 384 33.78 21.41 -0.47
C PRO A 384 34.47 20.22 0.24
N MET A 385 35.42 19.56 -0.42
CA MET A 385 36.20 18.44 0.09
C MET A 385 37.45 18.85 0.91
N ASN A 386 37.90 20.11 0.81
CA ASN A 386 39.13 20.55 1.48
C ASN A 386 39.03 20.52 3.02
N ASN A 387 37.83 20.59 3.60
CA ASN A 387 37.64 20.55 5.05
C ASN A 387 37.55 19.12 5.64
N TYR A 388 37.59 18.08 4.79
CA TYR A 388 37.46 16.69 5.24
C TYR A 388 38.72 15.84 4.98
N GLY A 389 39.80 16.42 4.44
CA GLY A 389 41.05 15.69 4.18
C GLY A 389 40.92 14.58 3.13
N VAL A 390 39.94 14.68 2.23
CA VAL A 390 39.65 13.69 1.20
C VAL A 390 40.16 14.18 -0.16
N THR A 391 41.12 13.46 -0.75
CA THR A 391 41.55 13.68 -2.14
C THR A 391 40.67 12.89 -3.10
N PRO A 392 40.60 13.26 -4.40
CA PRO A 392 39.89 12.48 -5.41
C PRO A 392 40.31 11.00 -5.46
N GLU A 393 41.61 10.71 -5.34
CA GLU A 393 42.13 9.33 -5.31
C GLU A 393 41.67 8.60 -4.05
N LYS A 394 41.62 9.29 -2.91
CA LYS A 394 41.14 8.74 -1.64
C LYS A 394 39.62 8.49 -1.67
N TRP A 395 38.86 9.36 -2.33
CA TRP A 395 37.42 9.20 -2.56
C TRP A 395 37.14 7.99 -3.46
N GLU A 396 37.91 7.81 -4.52
CA GLU A 396 37.75 6.68 -5.42
C GLU A 396 38.12 5.35 -4.76
N TYR A 397 39.19 5.34 -3.95
CA TYR A 397 39.58 4.18 -3.14
C TYR A 397 38.51 3.80 -2.10
N LEU A 398 37.96 4.77 -1.37
CA LEU A 398 36.91 4.53 -0.36
C LEU A 398 35.62 3.95 -0.94
N ASN A 399 35.34 4.20 -2.23
CA ASN A 399 34.13 3.76 -2.93
C ASN A 399 34.32 2.51 -3.82
N LYS A 400 35.56 2.07 -4.06
CA LYS A 400 35.84 0.83 -4.82
C LYS A 400 36.21 -0.37 -3.94
N VAL A 401 36.55 -0.15 -2.67
CA VAL A 401 36.94 -1.21 -1.74
C VAL A 401 35.72 -1.69 -0.94
N VAL A 402 35.52 -3.02 -0.91
CA VAL A 402 34.53 -3.66 -0.02
C VAL A 402 35.11 -3.71 1.39
N TRP A 403 34.50 -2.97 2.30
CA TRP A 403 34.96 -2.89 3.69
C TRP A 403 34.31 -3.99 4.54
N PRO A 404 35.03 -4.59 5.49
CA PRO A 404 34.46 -5.59 6.38
C PRO A 404 33.32 -5.00 7.24
N PRO A 405 32.34 -5.83 7.68
CA PRO A 405 31.29 -5.38 8.59
C PRO A 405 31.89 -4.72 9.83
N ASN A 406 31.38 -3.54 10.21
CA ASN A 406 31.84 -2.72 11.34
C ASN A 406 33.16 -1.96 11.13
N TYR A 407 33.63 -1.77 9.89
CA TYR A 407 34.77 -0.90 9.62
C TYR A 407 34.54 0.52 10.18
N VAL A 408 35.48 0.99 11.00
CA VAL A 408 35.48 2.33 11.59
C VAL A 408 36.44 3.20 10.78
N VAL A 409 35.95 4.32 10.27
CA VAL A 409 36.76 5.25 9.47
C VAL A 409 37.78 5.94 10.39
N PRO A 410 39.11 5.73 10.20
CA PRO A 410 40.13 6.19 11.15
C PRO A 410 40.08 7.69 11.43
N GLU A 411 39.73 8.51 10.44
CA GLU A 411 39.70 9.97 10.54
C GLU A 411 38.49 10.52 11.29
N THR A 412 37.39 9.75 11.35
CA THR A 412 36.15 10.20 12.01
C THR A 412 35.83 9.41 13.28
N GLY A 413 36.47 8.25 13.47
CA GLY A 413 36.23 7.35 14.59
C GLY A 413 34.83 6.72 14.59
N LYS A 414 34.07 6.83 13.49
CA LYS A 414 32.69 6.35 13.38
C LYS A 414 32.58 5.11 12.48
N PRO A 415 31.62 4.19 12.75
CA PRO A 415 31.31 3.08 11.86
C PRO A 415 30.86 3.62 10.50
N LYS A 416 31.38 3.07 9.40
CA LYS A 416 30.90 3.40 8.06
C LYS A 416 29.47 2.87 7.93
N ALA A 417 28.50 3.78 7.76
CA ALA A 417 27.10 3.41 7.55
C ALA A 417 27.02 2.52 6.30
N ARG A 418 26.22 1.43 6.37
CA ARG A 418 26.02 0.50 5.26
C ARG A 418 25.47 1.28 4.06
N GLU A 419 26.32 1.62 3.10
CA GLU A 419 25.87 2.35 1.91
C GLU A 419 25.68 1.42 0.72
N VAL A 420 24.42 1.40 0.28
CA VAL A 420 23.93 1.62 -1.09
C VAL A 420 24.87 1.17 -2.22
N PHE A 421 24.46 0.13 -2.93
CA PHE A 421 25.09 -0.31 -4.18
C PHE A 421 25.00 0.79 -5.25
N HIS A 422 26.14 1.08 -5.90
CA HIS A 422 26.20 1.93 -7.08
C HIS A 422 25.64 1.17 -8.30
N VAL A 423 24.61 1.73 -8.92
CA VAL A 423 24.13 1.31 -10.25
C VAL A 423 25.03 1.99 -11.29
N LYS A 424 25.75 1.19 -12.10
CA LYS A 424 26.69 1.70 -13.12
C LYS A 424 25.99 2.44 -14.28
N GLU A 425 24.69 2.19 -14.45
CA GLU A 425 23.80 2.89 -15.37
C GLU A 425 22.37 2.78 -14.84
N SER A 426 21.81 3.87 -14.31
CA SER A 426 20.38 3.91 -13.96
C SER A 426 19.65 4.58 -15.11
N VAL A 427 18.98 3.79 -15.95
CA VAL A 427 18.06 4.34 -16.95
C VAL A 427 16.75 4.66 -16.23
N HIS A 428 16.66 5.86 -15.65
CA HIS A 428 15.40 6.44 -15.23
C HIS A 428 14.70 7.08 -16.43
N LEU A 429 13.66 6.43 -16.94
CA LEU A 429 12.68 7.09 -17.81
C LEU A 429 11.70 7.87 -16.93
N HIS A 430 12.05 9.12 -16.65
CA HIS A 430 11.15 10.10 -16.04
C HIS A 430 10.33 10.79 -17.15
N PRO A 431 9.00 10.70 -17.19
CA PRO A 431 8.19 11.55 -18.04
C PRO A 431 8.24 12.98 -17.46
N LYS A 432 8.91 13.89 -18.19
CA LYS A 432 9.20 15.31 -17.88
C LYS A 432 10.50 15.60 -17.11
N LYS A 433 11.61 15.60 -17.84
CA LYS A 433 12.22 16.84 -18.35
C LYS A 433 13.31 16.52 -19.39
N ASN A 434 12.90 16.00 -20.55
CA ASN A 434 13.58 16.36 -21.79
C ASN A 434 12.73 17.45 -22.43
N ARG A 435 13.28 18.67 -22.47
CA ARG A 435 12.90 19.63 -23.50
C ARG A 435 13.76 19.31 -24.72
N LEU A 436 13.10 18.99 -25.83
CA LEU A 436 13.23 19.89 -26.97
C LEU A 436 12.07 20.89 -26.85
#